data_AF-A0AAX6ELR7-F1
#
_entry.id   AF-A0AAX6ELR7-F1
#
_cell.length_a   1.000
_cell.length_b   1.000
_cell.length_c   1.000
_cell.angle_alpha   90.00
_cell.angle_beta   90.00
_cell.angle_gamma   90.00
#
_symmetry.space_group_name_H-M   'P 1'
#
loop_
_entity.id
_entity.type
_entity.pdbx_description
1 polymer ?
#
loop_
_entity_poly.entity_id
_entity_poly.type
_entity_poly.pdbx_seq_one_letter_code
_entity_poly.pdbx_strand_id
1 'polypeptide(L)'
;MDLSNSNDPLLNAAVASIITVITIILTLMENEGNDRQGIAKEPSLIREQWRQAHMYRILTAGPNNCVHYLRMSSAAFYGLANILRSNGSLHDTRYVCVEEQLAIFLYMLGHKAKNRVCGIEFIRSGETISRYFNKVLGAICSIQERFVKQPGSETPMEIRNAAEWFPYFEVKLIKKFSLCYITY
;
A
#
# COMPACT_ATOMS: atom_id res chain seq x y z
N MET A 1 67.02 28.41 7.90
CA MET A 1 67.84 28.22 6.68
C MET A 1 68.22 26.76 6.69
N ASP A 2 67.73 25.88 5.83
CA ASP A 2 67.28 26.11 4.45
C ASP A 2 66.04 25.31 4.09
N LEU A 3 65.05 26.06 3.59
CA LEU A 3 64.02 25.57 2.70
C LEU A 3 64.71 25.18 1.40
N SER A 4 65.26 23.97 1.31
CA SER A 4 65.60 23.40 0.01
C SER A 4 64.29 23.07 -0.69
N ASN A 5 63.90 24.03 -1.52
CA ASN A 5 63.03 23.90 -2.67
C ASN A 5 63.45 22.66 -3.49
N SER A 6 63.02 21.48 -3.06
CA SER A 6 63.17 20.22 -3.80
C SER A 6 62.14 20.26 -4.92
N ASN A 7 62.52 20.94 -6.01
CA ASN A 7 61.96 20.69 -7.33
C ASN A 7 62.48 19.36 -7.88
N ASP A 8 62.58 18.32 -7.04
CA ASP A 8 62.95 16.99 -7.50
C ASP A 8 61.79 16.46 -8.34
N PRO A 9 61.94 16.37 -9.67
CA PRO A 9 60.81 16.11 -10.57
C PRO A 9 60.16 14.76 -10.27
N LEU A 10 60.98 13.83 -9.77
CA LEU A 10 60.58 12.48 -9.39
C LEU A 10 59.71 12.47 -8.12
N LEU A 11 60.06 13.29 -7.11
CA LEU A 11 59.30 13.40 -5.87
C LEU A 11 57.93 14.03 -6.14
N ASN A 12 57.90 15.09 -6.96
CA ASN A 12 56.67 15.77 -7.33
C ASN A 12 55.74 14.89 -8.19
N ALA A 13 56.29 14.10 -9.11
CA ALA A 13 55.53 13.13 -9.90
C ALA A 13 54.95 12.00 -9.03
N ALA A 14 55.71 11.52 -8.05
CA ALA A 14 55.24 10.49 -7.11
C ALA A 14 54.15 11.02 -6.18
N VAL A 15 54.28 12.25 -5.68
CA VAL A 15 53.23 12.88 -4.86
C VAL A 15 51.97 13.15 -5.69
N ALA A 16 52.11 13.62 -6.93
CA ALA A 16 50.97 13.84 -7.82
C ALA A 16 50.22 12.54 -8.16
N SER A 17 50.92 11.42 -8.38
CA SER A 17 50.28 10.12 -8.66
C SER A 17 49.54 9.56 -7.44
N ILE A 18 50.08 9.76 -6.24
CA ILE A 18 49.39 9.38 -5.00
C ILE A 18 48.13 10.22 -4.81
N ILE A 19 48.21 11.54 -5.02
CA ILE A 19 47.06 12.45 -4.89
C ILE A 19 45.96 12.11 -5.91
N THR A 20 46.29 11.79 -7.16
CA THR A 20 45.29 11.44 -8.17
C THR A 20 44.60 10.12 -7.85
N VAL A 21 45.34 9.11 -7.40
CA VAL A 21 44.76 7.82 -6.97
C VAL A 21 43.83 8.00 -5.77
N ILE A 22 44.24 8.77 -4.75
CA ILE A 22 43.40 9.06 -3.59
C ILE A 22 42.13 9.82 -4.01
N THR A 23 42.25 10.80 -4.90
CA THR A 23 41.11 11.58 -5.41
C THR A 23 40.12 10.67 -6.14
N ILE A 24 40.60 9.76 -6.98
CA ILE A 24 39.77 8.78 -7.72
C ILE A 24 39.07 7.83 -6.73
N ILE A 25 39.78 7.31 -5.73
CA ILE A 25 39.16 6.42 -4.72
C ILE A 25 38.07 7.15 -3.94
N LEU A 26 38.33 8.39 -3.49
CA LEU A 26 37.34 9.20 -2.78
C LEU A 26 36.12 9.52 -3.66
N THR A 27 36.31 9.87 -4.94
CA THR A 27 35.18 10.11 -5.86
C THR A 27 34.41 8.83 -6.18
N LEU A 28 35.07 7.68 -6.28
CA LEU A 28 34.41 6.39 -6.48
C LEU A 28 33.60 5.96 -5.26
N MET A 29 34.11 6.22 -4.04
CA MET A 29 33.37 5.99 -2.79
C MET A 29 32.19 6.94 -2.61
N GLU A 30 32.29 8.18 -3.09
CA GLU A 30 31.21 9.18 -3.05
C GLU A 30 30.14 8.93 -4.12
N ASN A 31 30.49 8.28 -5.23
CA ASN A 31 29.55 7.92 -6.31
C ASN A 31 28.55 6.83 -5.89
N GLU A 32 28.95 5.85 -5.07
CA GLU A 32 28.01 4.85 -4.53
C GLU A 32 27.02 5.46 -3.51
N GLY A 33 27.33 6.63 -2.94
CA GLY A 33 26.43 7.40 -2.07
C GLY A 33 25.46 8.32 -2.81
N ASN A 34 25.76 8.67 -4.08
CA ASN A 34 25.00 9.65 -4.86
C ASN A 34 23.98 9.03 -5.84
N ASP A 35 24.05 7.72 -6.10
CA ASP A 35 23.01 7.01 -6.88
C ASP A 35 21.70 6.78 -6.09
N ARG A 36 21.65 7.31 -4.86
CA ARG A 36 20.44 7.55 -4.08
C ARG A 36 20.21 9.04 -3.88
N GLN A 37 20.31 9.84 -4.95
CA GLN A 37 19.57 11.10 -4.98
C GLN A 37 18.07 10.78 -4.86
N GLY A 38 17.63 10.65 -3.61
CA GLY A 38 16.23 10.52 -3.28
C GLY A 38 15.52 11.70 -3.90
N ILE A 39 14.60 11.39 -4.83
CA ILE A 39 13.65 12.35 -5.39
C ILE A 39 13.20 13.26 -4.24
N ALA A 40 13.41 14.57 -4.39
CA ALA A 40 13.11 15.56 -3.36
C ALA A 40 11.72 15.27 -2.80
N LYS A 41 11.69 14.78 -1.56
CA LYS A 41 10.46 14.29 -0.96
C LYS A 41 9.64 15.52 -0.60
N GLU A 42 8.53 15.71 -1.29
CA GLU A 42 7.60 16.82 -1.05
C GLU A 42 7.33 17.02 0.45
N PRO A 43 7.16 18.27 0.96
CA PRO A 43 6.97 18.51 2.38
C PRO A 43 5.86 17.64 2.97
N SER A 44 6.11 17.02 4.12
CA SER A 44 5.18 16.08 4.78
C SER A 44 3.78 16.69 4.98
N LEU A 45 3.72 17.99 5.24
CA LEU A 45 2.49 18.75 5.45
C LEU A 45 1.61 18.85 4.19
N ILE A 46 2.20 19.14 3.03
CA ILE A 46 1.46 19.29 1.77
C ILE A 46 0.79 17.96 1.39
N ARG A 47 1.52 16.85 1.52
CA ARG A 47 0.96 15.51 1.28
C ARG A 47 -0.16 15.14 2.25
N GLU A 48 -0.06 15.52 3.51
CA GLU A 48 -1.15 15.32 4.48
C GLU A 48 -2.40 16.09 4.06
N GLN A 49 -2.26 17.35 3.69
CA GLN A 49 -3.37 18.17 3.21
C GLN A 49 -4.04 17.57 1.97
N TRP A 50 -3.26 17.12 0.99
CA TRP A 50 -3.82 16.48 -0.22
C TRP A 50 -4.55 15.18 0.09
N ARG A 51 -4.02 14.35 0.99
CA ARG A 51 -4.71 13.13 1.44
C ARG A 51 -6.02 13.43 2.15
N GLN A 52 -6.04 14.42 3.05
CA GLN A 52 -7.26 14.83 3.74
C GLN A 52 -8.30 15.39 2.75
N ALA A 53 -7.86 16.23 1.81
CA ALA A 53 -8.73 16.74 0.75
C ALA A 53 -9.27 15.61 -0.14
N HIS A 54 -8.46 14.60 -0.45
CA HIS A 54 -8.89 13.42 -1.21
C HIS A 54 -9.96 12.61 -0.46
N MET A 55 -9.74 12.34 0.83
CA MET A 55 -10.73 11.65 1.67
C MET A 55 -12.04 12.44 1.77
N TYR A 56 -11.96 13.76 1.95
CA TYR A 56 -13.14 14.62 1.94
C TYR A 56 -13.89 14.55 0.60
N ARG A 57 -13.17 14.55 -0.53
CA ARG A 57 -13.77 14.44 -1.87
C ARG A 57 -14.53 13.14 -2.07
N ILE A 58 -14.00 12.02 -1.57
CA ILE A 58 -14.62 10.71 -1.71
C ILE A 58 -15.84 10.57 -0.78
N LEU A 59 -15.68 10.95 0.48
CA LEU A 59 -16.65 10.61 1.54
C LEU A 59 -17.75 11.66 1.73
N THR A 60 -17.44 12.94 1.46
CA THR A 60 -18.30 14.08 1.85
C THR A 60 -18.71 14.98 0.68
N ALA A 61 -17.84 15.20 -0.31
CA ALA A 61 -18.05 16.25 -1.32
C ALA A 61 -19.22 15.99 -2.31
N GLY A 62 -19.77 14.79 -2.38
CA GLY A 62 -20.88 14.48 -3.28
C GLY A 62 -21.67 13.23 -2.84
N PRO A 63 -22.98 13.18 -3.15
CA PRO A 63 -23.87 12.14 -2.62
C PRO A 63 -23.50 10.73 -3.10
N ASN A 64 -22.94 10.62 -4.31
CA ASN A 64 -22.61 9.33 -4.93
C ASN A 64 -21.09 9.08 -5.05
N ASN A 65 -20.23 10.01 -4.62
CA ASN A 65 -18.78 9.86 -4.78
C ASN A 65 -18.28 8.59 -4.09
N CYS A 66 -18.75 8.36 -2.86
CA CYS A 66 -18.42 7.16 -2.10
C CYS A 66 -18.87 5.88 -2.83
N VAL A 67 -20.05 5.88 -3.45
CA VAL A 67 -20.56 4.72 -4.21
C VAL A 67 -19.74 4.49 -5.48
N HIS A 68 -19.44 5.54 -6.22
CA HIS A 68 -18.67 5.42 -7.46
C HIS A 68 -17.22 4.98 -7.20
N TYR A 69 -16.65 5.41 -6.08
CA TYR A 69 -15.23 5.24 -5.78
C TYR A 69 -14.93 4.02 -4.88
N LEU A 70 -15.81 3.73 -3.92
CA LEU A 70 -15.65 2.65 -2.94
C LEU A 70 -16.66 1.51 -3.14
N ARG A 71 -17.57 1.63 -4.13
CA ARG A 71 -18.68 0.67 -4.37
C ARG A 71 -19.60 0.48 -3.16
N MET A 72 -19.63 1.47 -2.27
CA MET A 72 -20.37 1.43 -1.00
C MET A 72 -20.92 2.83 -0.69
N SER A 73 -22.12 2.90 -0.08
CA SER A 73 -22.65 4.19 0.37
C SER A 73 -21.84 4.73 1.55
N SER A 74 -21.81 6.07 1.71
CA SER A 74 -21.06 6.71 2.80
C SER A 74 -21.54 6.22 4.19
N ALA A 75 -22.86 6.05 4.35
CA ALA A 75 -23.43 5.50 5.59
C ALA A 75 -22.95 4.06 5.88
N ALA A 76 -22.95 3.18 4.88
CA ALA A 76 -22.46 1.81 5.05
C ALA A 76 -20.93 1.78 5.30
N PHE A 77 -20.19 2.68 4.66
CA PHE A 77 -18.75 2.83 4.86
C PHE A 77 -18.41 3.19 6.31
N TYR A 78 -19.03 4.23 6.86
CA TYR A 78 -18.82 4.61 8.27
C TYR A 78 -19.31 3.54 9.24
N GLY A 79 -20.42 2.85 8.92
CA GLY A 79 -20.90 1.70 9.69
C GLY A 79 -19.86 0.58 9.76
N LEU A 80 -19.26 0.23 8.62
CA LEU A 80 -18.21 -0.78 8.54
C LEU A 80 -16.93 -0.33 9.28
N ALA A 81 -16.49 0.92 9.08
CA ALA A 81 -15.33 1.47 9.77
C ALA A 81 -15.51 1.41 11.30
N ASN A 82 -16.70 1.74 11.79
CA ASN A 82 -17.02 1.68 13.22
C ASN A 82 -17.01 0.25 13.77
N ILE A 83 -17.58 -0.73 13.05
CA ILE A 83 -17.53 -2.15 13.45
C ILE A 83 -16.10 -2.65 13.53
N LEU A 84 -15.28 -2.32 12.53
CA LEU A 84 -13.88 -2.75 12.49
C LEU A 84 -13.02 -2.08 13.58
N ARG A 85 -13.35 -0.83 13.93
CA ARG A 85 -12.75 -0.10 15.05
C ARG A 85 -13.18 -0.68 16.40
N SER A 86 -14.47 -0.97 16.61
CA SER A 86 -14.98 -1.49 17.88
C SER A 86 -14.52 -2.91 18.19
N ASN A 87 -14.33 -3.74 17.14
CA ASN A 87 -13.79 -5.09 17.30
C ASN A 87 -12.27 -5.12 17.52
N GLY A 88 -11.62 -3.96 17.66
CA GLY A 88 -10.17 -3.85 17.86
C GLY A 88 -9.33 -4.33 16.66
N SER A 89 -9.96 -4.60 15.51
CA SER A 89 -9.31 -5.17 14.34
C SER A 89 -8.59 -4.11 13.49
N LEU A 90 -9.09 -2.87 13.52
CA LEU A 90 -8.40 -1.71 12.97
C LEU A 90 -8.27 -0.58 13.99
N HIS A 91 -7.15 0.12 13.92
CA HIS A 91 -6.84 1.30 14.71
C HIS A 91 -6.20 2.36 13.84
N ASP A 92 -6.41 3.61 14.23
CA ASP A 92 -5.72 4.75 13.65
C ASP A 92 -4.22 4.62 13.91
N THR A 93 -3.42 4.93 12.90
CA THR A 93 -1.97 5.02 13.03
C THR A 93 -1.56 6.48 13.02
N ARG A 94 -0.30 6.78 13.34
CA ARG A 94 0.23 8.16 13.37
C ARG A 94 -0.09 8.96 12.10
N TYR A 95 -0.14 8.30 10.94
CA TYR A 95 -0.27 8.99 9.65
C TYR A 95 -1.49 8.58 8.83
N VAL A 96 -2.22 7.51 9.22
CA VAL A 96 -3.29 6.90 8.40
C VAL A 96 -4.43 6.47 9.32
N CYS A 97 -5.62 7.04 9.10
CA CYS A 97 -6.85 6.71 9.84
C CYS A 97 -7.46 5.38 9.36
N VAL A 98 -8.36 4.78 10.15
CA VAL A 98 -9.10 3.57 9.78
C VAL A 98 -9.89 3.76 8.48
N GLU A 99 -10.48 4.95 8.30
CA GLU A 99 -11.22 5.32 7.10
C GLU A 99 -10.31 5.29 5.86
N GLU A 100 -9.10 5.85 5.94
CA GLU A 100 -8.15 5.82 4.82
C GLU A 100 -7.70 4.39 4.52
N GLN A 101 -7.42 3.57 5.55
CA GLN A 101 -7.07 2.16 5.39
C GLN A 101 -8.18 1.38 4.67
N LEU A 102 -9.42 1.56 5.11
CA LEU A 102 -10.60 0.90 4.53
C LEU A 102 -10.88 1.41 3.11
N ALA A 103 -10.72 2.71 2.86
CA ALA A 103 -10.91 3.31 1.54
C ALA A 103 -9.90 2.76 0.52
N ILE A 104 -8.62 2.61 0.90
CA ILE A 104 -7.57 1.99 0.08
C ILE A 104 -7.99 0.56 -0.34
N PHE A 105 -8.47 -0.24 0.61
CA PHE A 105 -8.90 -1.61 0.36
C PHE A 105 -10.11 -1.68 -0.57
N LEU A 106 -11.16 -0.90 -0.28
CA LEU A 106 -12.39 -0.89 -1.08
C LEU A 106 -12.16 -0.34 -2.49
N TYR A 107 -11.30 0.66 -2.65
CA TYR A 107 -10.93 1.18 -3.96
C TYR A 107 -10.22 0.11 -4.81
N MET A 108 -9.25 -0.61 -4.22
CA MET A 108 -8.56 -1.71 -4.91
C MET A 108 -9.53 -2.80 -5.38
N LEU A 109 -10.45 -3.23 -4.51
CA LEU A 109 -11.43 -4.26 -4.88
C LEU A 109 -12.47 -3.76 -5.87
N GLY A 110 -13.00 -2.55 -5.67
CA GLY A 110 -14.07 -1.96 -6.45
C GLY A 110 -13.68 -1.58 -7.89
N HIS A 111 -12.39 -1.34 -8.11
CA HIS A 111 -11.84 -0.93 -9.41
C HIS A 111 -10.78 -1.86 -9.98
N LYS A 112 -10.47 -2.98 -9.31
CA LYS A 112 -9.33 -3.86 -9.66
C LYS A 112 -8.02 -3.06 -9.80
N ALA A 113 -7.85 -2.04 -8.95
CA ALA A 113 -6.73 -1.13 -9.05
C ALA A 113 -5.43 -1.83 -8.60
N LYS A 114 -4.34 -1.60 -9.35
CA LYS A 114 -3.01 -2.12 -9.00
C LYS A 114 -2.41 -1.29 -7.86
N ASN A 115 -1.52 -1.90 -7.07
CA ASN A 115 -0.81 -1.24 -5.97
C ASN A 115 -0.17 0.09 -6.40
N ARG A 116 0.54 0.10 -7.54
CA ARG A 116 1.17 1.33 -8.07
C ARG A 116 0.17 2.47 -8.33
N VAL A 117 -1.03 2.17 -8.81
CA VAL A 117 -2.08 3.19 -9.04
C VAL A 117 -2.58 3.73 -7.72
N CYS A 118 -2.82 2.85 -6.74
CA CYS A 118 -3.26 3.25 -5.41
C CYS A 118 -2.20 4.08 -4.67
N GLY A 119 -0.91 3.79 -4.87
CA GLY A 119 0.18 4.56 -4.28
C GLY A 119 0.21 6.02 -4.77
N ILE A 120 -0.12 6.24 -6.05
CA ILE A 120 -0.25 7.59 -6.62
C ILE A 120 -1.49 8.29 -6.04
N GLU A 121 -2.62 7.60 -6.08
CA GLU A 121 -3.93 8.15 -5.71
C GLU A 121 -4.03 8.52 -4.23
N PHE A 122 -3.50 7.67 -3.34
CA PHE A 122 -3.49 7.91 -1.90
C PHE A 122 -2.18 8.53 -1.40
N ILE A 123 -1.22 8.79 -2.29
CA ILE A 123 0.09 9.38 -1.97
C ILE A 123 0.82 8.56 -0.89
N ARG A 124 0.86 7.24 -1.09
CA ARG A 124 1.49 6.25 -0.19
C ARG A 124 2.50 5.39 -0.93
N SER A 125 3.49 4.86 -0.21
CA SER A 125 4.38 3.86 -0.78
C SER A 125 3.63 2.56 -1.06
N GLY A 126 4.09 1.78 -2.03
CA GLY A 126 3.48 0.48 -2.33
C GLY A 126 3.52 -0.48 -1.15
N GLU A 127 4.57 -0.44 -0.33
CA GLU A 127 4.65 -1.19 0.93
C GLU A 127 3.52 -0.81 1.90
N THR A 128 3.22 0.50 2.02
CA THR A 128 2.15 1.01 2.88
C THR A 128 0.79 0.51 2.40
N ILE A 129 0.54 0.57 1.09
CA ILE A 129 -0.69 0.06 0.48
C ILE A 129 -0.84 -1.45 0.75
N SER A 130 0.19 -2.25 0.48
CA SER A 130 0.17 -3.70 0.71
C SER A 130 -0.08 -4.04 2.18
N ARG A 131 0.55 -3.31 3.12
CA ARG A 131 0.37 -3.50 4.56
C ARG A 131 -1.09 -3.26 4.97
N TYR A 132 -1.68 -2.15 4.55
CA TYR A 132 -3.06 -1.83 4.90
C TYR A 132 -4.07 -2.72 4.21
N PHE A 133 -3.82 -3.14 2.97
CA PHE A 133 -4.64 -4.13 2.29
C PHE A 133 -4.76 -5.42 3.12
N ASN A 134 -3.63 -6.00 3.52
CA ASN A 134 -3.61 -7.22 4.30
C ASN A 134 -4.21 -7.04 5.70
N LYS A 135 -3.97 -5.89 6.34
CA LYS A 135 -4.54 -5.56 7.66
C LYS A 135 -6.08 -5.48 7.60
N VAL A 136 -6.63 -4.79 6.60
CA VAL A 136 -8.08 -4.67 6.39
C VAL A 136 -8.68 -6.03 6.01
N LEU A 137 -8.00 -6.80 5.15
CA LEU A 137 -8.45 -8.14 4.77
C LEU A 137 -8.58 -9.04 5.99
N GLY A 138 -7.56 -9.09 6.85
CA GLY A 138 -7.60 -9.88 8.09
C GLY A 138 -8.73 -9.45 9.02
N ALA A 139 -8.98 -8.13 9.14
CA ALA A 139 -10.06 -7.60 9.94
C ALA A 139 -11.46 -7.90 9.36
N ILE A 140 -11.61 -7.96 8.05
CA ILE A 140 -12.86 -8.37 7.40
C ILE A 140 -13.09 -9.87 7.60
N CYS A 141 -12.03 -10.68 7.47
CA CYS A 141 -12.09 -12.11 7.75
C CYS A 141 -12.48 -12.41 9.21
N SER A 142 -12.04 -11.61 10.18
CA SER A 142 -12.39 -11.81 11.59
C SER A 142 -13.89 -11.59 11.87
N ILE A 143 -14.56 -10.73 11.10
CA ILE A 143 -16.01 -10.49 11.23
C ILE A 143 -16.86 -11.36 10.29
N GLN A 144 -16.21 -12.12 9.40
CA GLN A 144 -16.89 -12.90 8.36
C GLN A 144 -17.91 -13.88 8.95
N GLU A 145 -17.56 -14.61 10.01
CA GLU A 145 -18.46 -15.59 10.62
C GLU A 145 -19.77 -14.96 11.15
N ARG A 146 -19.73 -13.68 11.53
CA ARG A 146 -20.89 -12.95 12.06
C ARG A 146 -21.79 -12.38 10.97
N PHE A 147 -21.22 -11.93 9.85
CA PHE A 147 -21.95 -11.17 8.82
C PHE A 147 -22.11 -11.93 7.49
N VAL A 148 -21.25 -12.90 7.21
CA VAL A 148 -21.26 -13.69 5.99
C VAL A 148 -21.67 -15.12 6.35
N LYS A 149 -22.97 -15.36 6.39
CA LYS A 149 -23.49 -16.72 6.43
C LYS A 149 -23.31 -17.33 5.05
N GLN A 150 -22.45 -18.34 4.95
CA GLN A 150 -22.46 -19.20 3.77
C GLN A 150 -23.85 -19.86 3.68
N PRO A 151 -24.46 -19.94 2.48
CA PRO A 151 -25.66 -20.75 2.33
C PRO A 151 -25.34 -22.17 2.82
N GLY A 152 -26.26 -22.76 3.58
CA GLY A 152 -26.11 -24.13 4.05
C GLY A 152 -25.84 -25.07 2.87
N SER A 153 -25.20 -26.22 3.13
CA SER A 153 -24.89 -27.23 2.11
C SER A 153 -26.12 -27.83 1.41
N GLU A 154 -27.33 -27.39 1.76
CA GLU A 154 -28.58 -27.88 1.21
C GLU A 154 -29.07 -26.93 0.13
N THR A 155 -28.89 -27.37 -1.13
CA THR A 155 -29.57 -26.79 -2.28
C THR A 155 -31.08 -26.93 -2.07
N PRO A 156 -31.86 -25.82 -2.09
CA PRO A 156 -33.32 -25.88 -1.99
C PRO A 156 -33.92 -26.88 -2.99
N MET A 157 -35.00 -27.57 -2.60
CA MET A 157 -35.57 -28.67 -3.40
C MET A 157 -35.96 -28.22 -4.81
N GLU A 158 -36.36 -26.96 -4.97
CA GLU A 158 -36.75 -26.34 -6.23
C GLU A 158 -35.58 -26.29 -7.24
N ILE A 159 -34.36 -26.04 -6.74
CA ILE A 159 -33.14 -25.98 -7.56
C ILE A 159 -32.56 -27.38 -7.78
N ARG A 160 -32.69 -28.27 -6.78
CA ARG A 160 -32.28 -29.68 -6.89
C ARG A 160 -33.06 -30.44 -7.96
N ASN A 161 -34.35 -30.13 -8.10
CA ASN A 161 -35.23 -30.79 -9.06
C ASN A 161 -35.14 -30.16 -10.46
N ALA A 162 -34.54 -28.98 -10.59
CA ALA A 162 -34.35 -28.33 -11.87
C ALA A 162 -32.99 -28.73 -12.46
N ALA A 163 -33.01 -29.73 -13.36
CA ALA A 163 -31.81 -30.29 -13.99
C ALA A 163 -30.94 -29.24 -14.71
N GLU A 164 -31.53 -28.12 -15.14
CA GLU A 164 -30.85 -26.99 -15.76
C GLU A 164 -29.97 -26.20 -14.78
N TRP A 165 -30.40 -26.06 -13.51
CA TRP A 165 -29.75 -25.22 -12.52
C TRP A 165 -28.84 -26.03 -11.59
N PHE A 166 -29.19 -27.28 -11.31
CA PHE A 166 -28.48 -28.15 -10.38
C PHE A 166 -26.94 -28.22 -10.56
N PRO A 167 -26.37 -28.26 -11.78
CA PRO A 167 -24.91 -28.30 -11.98
C PRO A 167 -24.16 -27.10 -11.39
N TYR A 168 -24.80 -25.93 -11.29
CA TYR A 168 -24.17 -24.72 -10.75
C TYR A 168 -24.18 -24.65 -9.21
N PHE A 169 -25.02 -25.48 -8.58
CA PHE A 169 -25.19 -25.55 -7.12
C PHE A 169 -24.60 -26.83 -6.53
N GLU A 170 -23.86 -27.61 -7.32
CA GLU A 170 -23.11 -28.75 -6.83
C GLU A 170 -21.93 -28.25 -5.99
N VAL A 171 -22.14 -28.16 -4.67
CA VAL A 171 -21.14 -27.66 -3.72
C VAL A 171 -20.01 -28.68 -3.59
N LYS A 172 -19.03 -28.63 -4.50
CA LYS A 172 -17.70 -29.18 -4.23
C LYS A 172 -17.08 -28.30 -3.16
N LEU A 173 -17.05 -28.80 -1.93
CA LEU A 173 -16.42 -28.16 -0.78
C LEU A 173 -15.00 -27.68 -1.11
N ILE A 174 -14.86 -26.44 -1.58
CA ILE A 174 -13.58 -25.73 -1.56
C ILE A 174 -13.37 -25.27 -0.11
N LYS A 175 -13.10 -26.23 0.78
CA LYS A 175 -12.48 -25.94 2.07
C LYS A 175 -11.03 -25.56 1.81
N LYS A 176 -10.80 -24.29 1.46
CA LYS A 176 -9.57 -23.53 1.72
C LYS A 176 -9.73 -22.12 1.14
N PHE A 177 -10.12 -21.17 1.97
CA PHE A 177 -9.53 -19.83 1.87
C PHE A 177 -8.06 -19.98 2.31
N SER A 178 -7.24 -20.56 1.43
CA SER A 178 -5.80 -20.52 1.60
C SER A 178 -5.41 -19.07 1.47
N LEU A 179 -4.94 -18.48 2.56
CA LEU A 179 -4.27 -17.19 2.62
C LEU A 179 -3.13 -17.18 1.60
N CYS A 180 -3.41 -16.80 0.36
CA CYS A 180 -2.39 -16.36 -0.56
C CYS A 180 -2.20 -14.88 -0.27
N TYR A 181 -1.20 -14.58 0.56
CA TYR A 181 -0.66 -13.24 0.68
C TYR A 181 -0.35 -12.75 -0.73
N ILE A 182 -1.13 -11.80 -1.22
CA ILE A 182 -0.82 -11.12 -2.47
C ILE A 182 0.32 -10.17 -2.16
N THR A 183 1.55 -10.69 -2.24
CA THR A 183 2.76 -9.91 -2.37
C THR A 183 2.86 -9.46 -3.82
N TYR A 184 2.70 -8.15 -4.05
CA TYR A 184 3.25 -7.44 -5.20
C TYR A 184 4.47 -6.64 -4.74
#